data_AF-A0A6L8KVL7-F1
#
_entry.id   AF-A0A6L8KVL7-F1
#
_cell.length_a   1.000
_cell.length_b   1.000
_cell.length_c   1.000
_cell.angle_alpha   90.00
_cell.angle_beta   90.00
_cell.angle_gamma   90.00
#
_symmetry.space_group_name_H-M   'P 1'
#
loop_
_entity.id
_entity.type
_entity.pdbx_description
1 polymer ?
#
loop_
_entity_poly.entity_id
_entity_poly.type
_entity_poly.pdbx_seq_one_letter_code
_entity_poly.pdbx_strand_id
1 'polypeptide(L)'
;MASDFYRYFKENMDGLGLDCPETLFATKGTAIQTATTILTAIQQHGSKVTVAELIGAGTGLEKLFYLGALRASYYVGAVICSIAIASGRSLAGGMSLSDVLLAAQSSHLHRPWLASVLMRWPGIYQQNIRSRRSYRQRWSQP
;
A
#
# COMPACT_ATOMS: atom_id res chain seq x y z
N MET A 1 7.16 22.31 1.71
CA MET A 1 7.69 21.38 2.74
C MET A 1 6.81 20.15 2.72
N ALA A 2 7.35 18.98 2.37
CA ALA A 2 6.60 17.73 2.47
C ALA A 2 6.13 17.54 3.92
N SER A 3 4.86 17.21 4.12
CA SER A 3 4.34 16.88 5.44
C SER A 3 5.18 15.74 6.03
N ASP A 4 5.43 15.74 7.34
CA ASP A 4 6.10 14.62 8.01
C ASP A 4 5.42 13.28 7.68
N PHE A 5 4.10 13.29 7.46
CA PHE A 5 3.34 12.17 6.94
C PHE A 5 3.90 11.66 5.61
N TYR A 6 4.01 12.53 4.59
CA TYR A 6 4.49 12.10 3.27
C TYR A 6 5.94 11.60 3.33
N ARG A 7 6.78 12.19 4.20
CA ARG A 7 8.15 11.70 4.42
C ARG A 7 8.16 10.25 4.90
N TYR A 8 7.47 9.93 6.00
CA TYR A 8 7.41 8.56 6.52
C TYR A 8 6.69 7.59 5.58
N PHE A 9 5.66 8.07 4.88
CA PHE A 9 4.94 7.30 3.87
C PHE A 9 5.89 6.89 2.73
N LYS A 10 6.63 7.86 2.19
CA LYS A 10 7.58 7.67 1.11
C LYS A 10 8.74 6.78 1.52
N GLU A 11 9.31 6.97 2.71
CA GLU A 11 10.37 6.10 3.25
C GLU A 11 9.93 4.63 3.30
N ASN A 12 8.69 4.35 3.72
CA ASN A 12 8.19 2.98 3.76
C ASN A 12 7.96 2.40 2.36
N MET A 13 7.37 3.18 1.44
CA MET A 13 7.13 2.78 0.05
C MET A 13 8.43 2.55 -0.72
N ASP A 14 9.43 3.43 -0.55
CA ASP A 14 10.77 3.30 -1.13
C ASP A 14 11.51 2.07 -0.55
N GLY A 15 11.33 1.80 0.75
CA GLY A 15 11.81 0.58 1.39
C GLY A 15 11.23 -0.71 0.79
N LEU A 16 10.05 -0.63 0.16
CA LEU A 16 9.43 -1.69 -0.63
C LEU A 16 9.79 -1.60 -2.13
N GLY A 17 10.48 -0.55 -2.56
CA GLY A 17 10.78 -0.28 -3.96
C GLY A 17 9.52 -0.01 -4.79
N LEU A 18 8.49 0.58 -4.16
CA LEU A 18 7.22 0.96 -4.76
C LEU A 18 7.18 2.48 -4.93
N ASP A 19 6.80 2.93 -6.12
CA ASP A 19 6.64 4.35 -6.39
C ASP A 19 5.37 4.93 -5.75
N CYS A 20 5.50 6.16 -5.26
CA CYS A 20 4.42 6.91 -4.64
C CYS A 20 4.45 8.39 -5.06
N PRO A 21 3.74 8.76 -6.15
CA PRO A 21 3.70 10.14 -6.61
C PRO A 21 3.06 11.06 -5.56
N GLU A 22 3.73 12.17 -5.26
CA GLU A 22 3.29 13.12 -4.23
C GLU A 22 1.85 13.60 -4.48
N THR A 23 1.44 13.78 -5.74
CA THR A 23 0.08 14.23 -6.08
C THR A 23 -1.04 13.32 -5.55
N LEU A 24 -0.76 12.03 -5.33
CA LEU A 24 -1.75 11.06 -4.82
C LEU A 24 -1.59 10.83 -3.31
N PHE A 25 -0.39 11.02 -2.76
CA PHE A 25 -0.03 10.59 -1.41
C PHE A 25 0.50 11.70 -0.49
N ALA A 26 0.47 12.97 -0.92
CA ALA A 26 1.01 14.13 -0.18
C ALA A 26 0.44 14.28 1.24
N THR A 27 -0.79 13.84 1.47
CA THR A 27 -1.48 13.94 2.76
C THR A 27 -2.17 12.63 3.10
N LYS A 28 -2.48 12.43 4.39
CA LYS A 28 -3.27 11.29 4.86
C LYS A 28 -4.61 11.18 4.13
N GLY A 29 -5.29 12.30 3.92
CA GLY A 29 -6.58 12.35 3.21
C GLY A 29 -6.48 11.85 1.77
N THR A 30 -5.55 12.42 1.00
CA THR A 30 -5.36 12.03 -0.41
C THR A 30 -4.89 10.57 -0.55
N ALA A 31 -4.05 10.11 0.38
CA ALA A 31 -3.60 8.71 0.42
C ALA A 31 -4.75 7.74 0.70
N ILE A 32 -5.63 8.04 1.67
CA ILE A 32 -6.82 7.24 1.98
C ILE A 32 -7.78 7.22 0.79
N GLN A 33 -7.98 8.36 0.14
CA GLN A 33 -8.87 8.46 -1.01
C GLN A 33 -8.36 7.64 -2.19
N THR A 34 -7.06 7.71 -2.48
CA THR A 34 -6.41 6.87 -3.50
C THR A 34 -6.52 5.38 -3.16
N ALA A 35 -6.28 5.01 -1.89
CA ALA A 35 -6.43 3.63 -1.44
C ALA A 35 -7.87 3.13 -1.60
N THR A 36 -8.85 3.98 -1.29
CA THR A 36 -10.28 3.67 -1.47
C THR A 36 -10.63 3.43 -2.93
N THR A 37 -10.13 4.26 -3.85
CA THR A 37 -10.33 4.06 -5.29
C THR A 37 -9.79 2.71 -5.75
N ILE A 38 -8.57 2.35 -5.34
CA ILE A 38 -7.98 1.06 -5.70
C ILE A 38 -8.76 -0.09 -5.06
N LEU A 39 -9.23 0.05 -3.82
CA LEU A 39 -10.05 -0.95 -3.13
C LEU A 39 -11.39 -1.19 -3.84
N THR A 40 -12.07 -0.14 -4.27
CA THR A 40 -13.33 -0.25 -5.02
C THR A 40 -13.10 -0.94 -6.36
N ALA A 41 -12.02 -0.59 -7.05
CA ALA A 41 -11.64 -1.23 -8.30
C ALA A 41 -11.32 -2.73 -8.11
N ILE A 42 -10.62 -3.10 -7.03
CA ILE A 42 -10.40 -4.50 -6.66
C ILE A 42 -11.70 -5.23 -6.34
N GLN A 43 -12.67 -4.56 -5.69
CA GLN A 43 -13.97 -5.17 -5.43
C GLN A 43 -14.74 -5.47 -6.72
N GLN A 44 -14.59 -4.60 -7.73
CA GLN A 44 -15.26 -4.75 -9.03
C GLN A 44 -14.58 -5.78 -9.94
N HIS A 45 -13.23 -5.82 -9.96
CA HIS A 45 -12.46 -6.64 -10.90
C HIS A 45 -11.78 -7.87 -10.27
N GLY A 46 -11.84 -8.02 -8.95
CA GLY A 46 -11.25 -9.13 -8.21
C GLY A 46 -9.84 -8.86 -7.67
N SER A 47 -9.43 -9.59 -6.63
CA SER A 47 -8.17 -9.39 -5.90
C SER A 47 -6.89 -9.79 -6.65
N LYS A 48 -7.04 -10.44 -7.81
CA LYS A 48 -5.92 -10.85 -8.68
C LYS A 48 -5.62 -9.85 -9.81
N VAL A 49 -6.46 -8.83 -9.97
CA VAL A 49 -6.29 -7.80 -10.99
C VAL A 49 -4.99 -7.02 -10.77
N THR A 50 -4.33 -6.67 -11.86
CA THR A 50 -3.11 -5.87 -11.91
C THR A 50 -3.43 -4.38 -11.97
N VAL A 51 -2.44 -3.53 -11.63
CA VAL A 51 -2.61 -2.07 -11.74
C VAL A 51 -2.87 -1.66 -13.19
N ALA A 52 -2.28 -2.34 -14.19
CA ALA A 52 -2.51 -2.05 -15.60
C ALA A 52 -3.97 -2.34 -16.00
N GLU A 53 -4.51 -3.46 -15.55
CA GLU A 53 -5.91 -3.81 -15.79
C GLU A 53 -6.88 -2.81 -15.13
N LEU A 54 -6.55 -2.32 -13.93
CA LEU A 54 -7.33 -1.26 -13.29
C LEU A 54 -7.25 0.08 -14.04
N ILE A 55 -6.10 0.43 -14.60
CA ILE A 55 -5.94 1.63 -15.43
C ILE A 55 -6.74 1.50 -16.72
N GLY A 56 -6.66 0.33 -17.37
CA GLY A 56 -7.45 0.02 -18.57
C GLY A 56 -8.97 0.04 -18.32
N ALA A 57 -9.39 -0.21 -17.08
CA ALA A 57 -10.79 -0.10 -16.65
C ALA A 57 -11.24 1.35 -16.33
N GLY A 58 -10.38 2.36 -16.50
CA GLY A 58 -10.76 3.77 -16.36
C GLY A 58 -10.82 4.30 -14.92
N THR A 59 -10.05 3.72 -14.00
CA THR A 59 -10.08 4.05 -12.56
C THR A 59 -9.39 5.37 -12.17
N GLY A 60 -8.82 6.12 -13.14
CA GLY A 60 -8.07 7.36 -12.88
C GLY A 60 -6.70 7.14 -12.23
N LEU A 61 -6.17 5.91 -12.29
CA LEU A 61 -4.89 5.51 -11.71
C LEU A 61 -3.73 5.60 -12.72
N GLU A 62 -3.87 6.37 -13.81
CA GLU A 62 -2.87 6.41 -14.90
C GLU A 62 -1.47 6.82 -14.41
N LYS A 63 -1.40 7.60 -13.32
CA LYS A 63 -0.14 7.97 -12.65
C LYS A 63 0.62 6.79 -12.05
N LEU A 64 -0.01 5.63 -11.93
CA LEU A 64 0.56 4.37 -11.42
C LEU A 64 0.88 3.37 -12.54
N PHE A 65 0.87 3.79 -13.81
CA PHE A 65 1.09 2.91 -14.97
C PHE A 65 2.39 2.10 -14.89
N TYR A 66 3.45 2.67 -14.33
CA TYR A 66 4.74 1.99 -14.13
C TYR A 66 4.67 0.78 -13.18
N LEU A 67 3.61 0.68 -12.37
CA LEU A 67 3.31 -0.45 -11.50
C LEU A 67 2.40 -1.47 -12.18
N GLY A 68 2.19 -1.35 -13.49
CA GLY A 68 1.17 -2.07 -14.25
C GLY A 68 1.16 -3.58 -14.08
N ALA A 69 2.33 -4.22 -13.94
CA ALA A 69 2.45 -5.67 -13.75
C ALA A 69 2.21 -6.13 -12.29
N LEU A 70 2.14 -5.21 -11.34
CA LEU A 70 1.90 -5.53 -9.93
C LEU A 70 0.42 -5.79 -9.70
N ARG A 71 0.13 -6.77 -8.83
CA ARG A 71 -1.22 -7.01 -8.34
C ARG A 71 -1.71 -5.78 -7.56
N ALA A 72 -2.90 -5.29 -7.90
CA ALA A 72 -3.49 -4.13 -7.25
C ALA A 72 -3.73 -4.35 -5.75
N SER A 73 -4.10 -5.57 -5.36
CA SER A 73 -4.28 -5.97 -3.95
C SER A 73 -3.00 -5.85 -3.13
N TYR A 74 -1.85 -6.09 -3.75
CA TYR A 74 -0.55 -5.92 -3.12
C TYR A 74 -0.22 -4.43 -2.96
N TYR A 75 -0.37 -3.65 -4.04
CA TYR A 75 -0.07 -2.22 -4.02
C TYR A 75 -0.92 -1.48 -2.98
N VAL A 76 -2.23 -1.71 -2.96
CA VAL A 76 -3.11 -1.06 -1.99
C VAL A 76 -2.84 -1.52 -0.57
N GLY A 77 -2.43 -2.79 -0.37
CA GLY A 77 -1.95 -3.28 0.93
C GLY A 77 -0.72 -2.52 1.43
N ALA A 78 0.25 -2.27 0.54
CA ALA A 78 1.43 -1.46 0.85
C ALA A 78 1.08 0.00 1.15
N VAL A 79 0.12 0.58 0.42
CA VAL A 79 -0.40 1.93 0.69
C VAL A 79 -1.06 1.99 2.07
N ILE A 80 -1.92 1.03 2.41
CA ILE A 80 -2.60 0.98 3.73
C ILE A 80 -1.58 0.87 4.87
N CYS A 81 -0.59 -0.01 4.74
CA CYS A 81 0.50 -0.11 5.72
C CYS A 81 1.29 1.19 5.82
N SER A 82 1.60 1.83 4.69
CA SER A 82 2.36 3.09 4.69
C SER A 82 1.56 4.23 5.32
N ILE A 83 0.22 4.27 5.12
CA ILE A 83 -0.67 5.20 5.82
C ILE A 83 -0.64 4.94 7.33
N ALA A 84 -0.68 3.67 7.75
CA ALA A 84 -0.61 3.30 9.16
C ALA A 84 0.71 3.73 9.80
N ILE A 85 1.84 3.42 9.15
CA ILE A 85 3.20 3.80 9.57
C ILE A 85 3.34 5.33 9.66
N ALA A 86 2.91 6.04 8.62
CA ALA A 86 3.03 7.50 8.59
C ALA A 86 2.04 8.22 9.52
N SER A 87 0.89 7.61 9.81
CA SER A 87 -0.11 8.17 10.74
C SER A 87 0.23 7.89 12.21
N GLY A 88 1.00 6.84 12.48
CA GLY A 88 1.27 6.35 13.83
C GLY A 88 2.59 6.80 14.46
N ARG A 89 3.18 7.94 14.03
CA ARG A 89 4.54 8.41 14.39
C ARG A 89 5.12 7.80 15.69
N SER A 90 6.27 7.14 15.57
CA SER A 90 7.20 6.83 16.68
C SER A 90 6.75 5.81 17.74
N LEU A 91 6.53 4.55 17.36
CA LEU A 91 6.82 3.45 18.30
C LEU A 91 8.08 2.73 17.82
N ALA A 92 9.14 2.94 18.58
CA ALA A 92 10.54 2.56 18.36
C ALA A 92 10.81 1.04 18.35
N GLY A 93 9.87 0.21 17.87
CA GLY A 93 9.96 -1.25 17.96
C GLY A 93 9.43 -2.04 16.77
N GLY A 94 8.85 -1.37 15.76
CA GLY A 94 8.20 -2.03 14.64
C GLY A 94 6.68 -2.15 14.83
N MET A 95 5.97 -2.16 13.70
CA MET A 95 4.51 -2.22 13.66
C MET A 95 4.07 -3.68 13.58
N SER A 96 3.07 -4.09 14.39
CA SER A 96 2.51 -5.44 14.33
C SER A 96 1.40 -5.54 13.27
N LEU A 97 1.06 -6.76 12.84
CA LEU A 97 -0.07 -7.00 11.93
C LEU A 97 -1.38 -6.42 12.50
N SER A 98 -1.58 -6.54 13.81
CA SER A 98 -2.74 -5.99 14.52
C SER A 98 -2.82 -4.48 14.42
N ASP A 99 -1.70 -3.76 14.53
CA ASP A 99 -1.67 -2.30 14.42
C ASP A 99 -2.09 -1.84 13.01
N VAL A 100 -1.61 -2.53 11.99
CA VAL A 100 -2.00 -2.26 10.60
C VAL A 100 -3.47 -2.53 10.38
N LEU A 101 -3.99 -3.65 10.89
CA LEU A 101 -5.41 -3.99 10.73
C LEU A 101 -6.31 -3.00 11.48
N LEU A 102 -5.90 -2.53 12.66
CA LEU A 102 -6.60 -1.51 13.43
C LEU A 102 -6.57 -0.14 12.71
N ALA A 103 -5.43 0.24 12.13
CA ALA A 103 -5.31 1.44 11.32
C ALA A 103 -6.17 1.36 10.04
N ALA A 104 -6.23 0.18 9.42
CA ALA A 104 -7.11 -0.07 8.28
C ALA A 104 -8.59 0.01 8.68
N GLN A 105 -8.95 -0.51 9.84
CA GLN A 105 -10.32 -0.46 10.36
C GLN A 105 -10.75 0.98 10.67
N SER A 106 -9.94 1.74 11.42
CA SER A 106 -10.20 3.15 11.74
C SER A 106 -10.28 4.04 10.48
N SER A 107 -9.52 3.70 9.44
CA SER A 107 -9.53 4.41 8.15
C SER A 107 -10.59 3.89 7.17
N HIS A 108 -11.45 2.93 7.57
CA HIS A 108 -12.45 2.28 6.71
C HIS A 108 -11.87 1.54 5.47
N LEU A 109 -10.58 1.21 5.51
CA LEU A 109 -9.84 0.48 4.47
C LEU A 109 -9.80 -1.04 4.72
N HIS A 110 -10.39 -1.53 5.82
CA HIS A 110 -10.40 -2.95 6.17
C HIS A 110 -11.11 -3.80 5.09
N ARG A 111 -10.53 -4.94 4.73
CA ARG A 111 -11.12 -5.93 3.83
C ARG A 111 -10.82 -7.36 4.31
N PRO A 112 -11.70 -8.34 4.04
CA PRO A 112 -11.49 -9.74 4.46
C PRO A 112 -10.18 -10.34 3.92
N TRP A 113 -9.81 -9.97 2.69
CA TRP A 113 -8.60 -10.45 2.03
C TRP A 113 -7.32 -9.72 2.49
N LEU A 114 -7.44 -8.56 3.15
CA LEU A 114 -6.29 -7.73 3.55
C LEU A 114 -5.40 -8.48 4.54
N ALA A 115 -6.01 -9.14 5.54
CA ALA A 115 -5.28 -9.94 6.51
C ALA A 115 -4.49 -11.06 5.82
N SER A 116 -5.09 -11.74 4.83
CA SER A 116 -4.43 -12.79 4.06
C SER A 116 -3.24 -12.27 3.25
N VAL A 117 -3.34 -11.06 2.67
CA VAL A 117 -2.24 -10.42 1.95
C VAL A 117 -1.11 -10.03 2.91
N LEU A 118 -1.43 -9.43 4.05
CA LEU A 118 -0.42 -9.03 5.04
C LEU A 118 0.26 -10.25 5.68
N MET A 119 -0.48 -11.33 5.96
CA MET A 119 0.08 -12.59 6.44
C MET A 119 0.97 -13.26 5.40
N ARG A 120 0.59 -13.21 4.12
CA ARG A 120 1.42 -13.73 3.02
C ARG A 120 2.72 -12.92 2.86
N TRP A 121 2.68 -11.62 3.20
CA TRP A 121 3.75 -10.67 2.96
C TRP A 121 4.09 -9.85 4.21
N PRO A 122 4.72 -10.45 5.23
CA PRO A 122 5.02 -9.76 6.49
C PRO A 122 5.99 -8.58 6.31
N GLY A 123 6.81 -8.61 5.26
CA GLY A 123 7.72 -7.52 4.90
C GLY A 123 7.04 -6.19 4.55
N ILE A 124 5.71 -6.14 4.37
CA ILE A 124 4.99 -4.88 4.17
C ILE A 124 4.96 -4.05 5.46
N TYR A 125 4.76 -4.70 6.61
CA TYR A 125 4.61 -4.03 7.91
C TYR A 125 5.81 -4.19 8.86
N GLN A 126 6.63 -5.25 8.70
CA GLN A 126 7.80 -5.48 9.55
C GLN A 126 9.03 -4.71 9.05
N GLN A 127 9.30 -3.54 9.62
CA GLN A 127 10.41 -2.66 9.20
C GLN A 127 11.80 -3.24 9.48
N ASN A 128 11.92 -4.22 10.39
CA ASN A 128 13.20 -4.81 10.82
C ASN A 128 13.76 -5.89 9.86
N ILE A 129 13.06 -6.22 8.76
CA ILE A 129 13.56 -7.23 7.81
C ILE A 129 14.51 -6.58 6.81
N ARG A 130 15.82 -6.90 6.88
CA ARG A 130 16.85 -6.43 5.92
C ARG A 130 16.58 -6.83 4.45
N SER A 131 15.80 -7.88 4.20
CA SER A 131 15.47 -8.41 2.86
C SER A 131 14.15 -7.88 2.26
N ARG A 132 13.64 -6.72 2.70
CA ARG A 132 12.42 -6.09 2.14
C ARG A 132 12.47 -5.88 0.63
N ARG A 133 13.63 -5.50 0.08
CA ARG A 133 13.83 -5.36 -1.38
C ARG A 133 13.79 -6.70 -2.13
N SER A 134 14.16 -7.80 -1.49
CA SER A 134 14.18 -9.15 -2.11
C SER A 134 12.78 -9.68 -2.38
N TYR A 135 11.79 -9.23 -1.61
CA TYR A 135 10.40 -9.57 -1.86
C TYR A 135 9.93 -9.07 -3.24
N ARG A 136 10.52 -7.98 -3.76
CA ARG A 136 10.22 -7.40 -5.08
C ARG A 136 10.33 -8.40 -6.25
N GLN A 137 11.27 -9.34 -6.17
CA GLN A 137 11.44 -10.39 -7.19
C GLN A 137 10.39 -11.50 -7.12
N ARG A 138 9.81 -11.76 -5.94
CA ARG A 138 8.69 -12.72 -5.80
C ARG A 138 7.34 -12.09 -6.19
N TRP A 139 7.26 -10.77 -6.39
CA TRP A 139 6.03 -10.05 -6.69
C TRP A 139 5.65 -10.01 -8.17
N SER A 140 6.63 -10.20 -9.06
CA SER A 140 6.44 -10.23 -10.52
C SER A 140 6.16 -11.64 -11.07
N GLN A 141 6.09 -12.66 -10.21
CA GLN A 141 5.70 -14.00 -10.63
C GLN A 141 4.17 -14.14 -10.53
N PRO A 142 3.49 -14.54 -11.63
CA PRO A 142 2.03 -14.61 -11.72
C PRO A 142 1.38 -15.62 -10.76
#